data_AF-J9EEP6-F1
#
_entry.id   AF-J9EEP6-F1
#
_cell.length_a   1.000
_cell.length_b   1.000
_cell.length_c   1.000
_cell.angle_alpha   90.00
_cell.angle_beta   90.00
_cell.angle_gamma   90.00
#
_symmetry.space_group_name_H-M   'P 1'
#
loop_
_entity.id
_entity.type
_entity.pdbx_description
1 polymer ?
#
loop_
_entity_poly.entity_id
_entity_poly.type
_entity_poly.pdbx_seq_one_letter_code
_entity_poly.pdbx_strand_id
1 'polypeptide(L)'
;KGCEPCECDPTGVILSDNGMPQLQCNELDGRCYCKPGRGGRTCSDCEDYHWGDPATGECRKCECDRIGSATQQCDRNNGSCVCLPGSGGPLCNMCARGYTGQWPQCQACGECFQNWDEIIQNLRSQVEVLIETAKNVEDTGVASVYDNEFEKWKTINLKKELLNSVGGRITEISSNVDGADLELKSLVEEADRLTEKSQAFQENATLLRVADIQGAYNITRESAEKSSAAKLRTDQADLKITSAESSRQEATQLLDNNQLDFEKQFSENEMALVRIDKQ
;
A
#
# COMPACT_ATOMS: atom_id res chain seq x y z
N LYS A 1 25.90 44.50 21.65
CA LYS A 1 25.86 44.01 20.25
C LYS A 1 25.26 45.12 19.39
N GLY A 2 25.84 45.39 18.21
CA GLY A 2 25.39 46.48 17.31
C GLY A 2 24.34 46.00 16.31
N CYS A 3 23.92 46.89 15.40
CA CYS A 3 22.98 46.57 14.31
C CYS A 3 23.67 45.74 13.22
N GLU A 4 22.98 44.72 12.72
CA GLU A 4 23.41 43.92 11.57
C GLU A 4 22.78 44.44 10.27
N PRO A 5 23.49 44.36 9.13
CA PRO A 5 22.92 44.73 7.84
C PRO A 5 21.80 43.77 7.40
N CYS A 6 20.84 44.30 6.63
CA CYS A 6 19.68 43.54 6.15
C CYS A 6 20.06 42.43 5.15
N GLU A 7 20.94 42.73 4.18
CA GLU A 7 21.39 41.79 3.14
C GLU A 7 20.27 41.16 2.30
N CYS A 8 19.19 41.93 2.03
CA CYS A 8 18.08 41.46 1.20
C CYS A 8 18.53 41.15 -0.25
N ASP A 9 18.06 40.02 -0.80
CA ASP A 9 18.24 39.66 -2.20
C ASP A 9 17.38 40.57 -3.10
N PRO A 10 17.98 41.40 -3.98
CA PRO A 10 17.25 42.31 -4.86
C PRO A 10 16.26 41.62 -5.80
N THR A 11 16.48 40.34 -6.11
CA THR A 11 15.58 39.54 -6.96
C THR A 11 14.38 38.99 -6.19
N GLY A 12 14.55 38.76 -4.89
CA GLY A 12 13.58 38.08 -4.03
C GLY A 12 12.61 39.01 -3.29
N VAL A 13 12.94 40.30 -3.16
CA VAL A 13 12.08 41.29 -2.47
C VAL A 13 11.01 41.88 -3.39
N ILE A 14 9.93 42.39 -2.79
CA ILE A 14 8.89 43.14 -3.51
C ILE A 14 9.43 44.44 -4.10
N LEU A 15 8.72 44.97 -5.10
CA LEU A 15 9.02 46.28 -5.68
C LEU A 15 8.29 47.38 -4.90
N SER A 16 8.98 48.49 -4.65
CA SER A 16 8.40 49.72 -4.10
C SER A 16 7.60 50.48 -5.16
N ASP A 17 6.85 51.52 -4.75
CA ASP A 17 5.98 52.33 -5.65
C ASP A 17 6.72 52.95 -6.85
N ASN A 18 8.03 53.14 -6.74
CA ASN A 18 8.90 53.65 -7.79
C ASN A 18 9.48 52.55 -8.72
N GLY A 19 9.07 51.29 -8.54
CA GLY A 19 9.52 50.14 -9.33
C GLY A 19 10.88 49.56 -8.91
N MET A 20 11.49 50.03 -7.82
CA MET A 20 12.79 49.54 -7.33
C MET A 20 12.64 48.43 -6.27
N PRO A 21 13.57 47.46 -6.18
CA PRO A 21 13.58 46.44 -5.12
C PRO A 21 13.62 47.05 -3.71
N GLN A 22 12.77 46.57 -2.80
CA GLN A 22 12.73 47.03 -1.42
C GLN A 22 13.80 46.33 -0.56
N LEU A 23 14.98 46.95 -0.45
CA LEU A 23 16.13 46.40 0.29
C LEU A 23 16.16 46.75 1.79
N GLN A 24 15.15 47.48 2.27
CA GLN A 24 14.99 47.73 3.71
C GLN A 24 14.29 46.54 4.36
N CYS A 25 14.86 46.05 5.45
CA CYS A 25 14.27 45.02 6.30
C CYS A 25 13.57 45.64 7.51
N ASN A 26 12.70 44.86 8.16
CA ASN A 26 12.08 45.24 9.40
C ASN A 26 13.13 45.45 10.50
N GLU A 27 13.06 46.58 11.20
CA GLU A 27 14.06 47.00 12.19
C GLU A 27 14.09 46.14 13.48
N LEU A 28 13.01 45.38 13.75
CA LEU A 28 12.88 44.55 14.96
C LEU A 28 13.41 43.13 14.77
N ASP A 29 13.13 42.50 13.63
CA ASP A 29 13.47 41.10 13.36
C ASP A 29 14.47 40.90 12.20
N GLY A 30 14.81 41.99 11.50
CA GLY A 30 15.76 41.99 10.39
C GLY A 30 15.25 41.28 9.13
N ARG A 31 13.94 41.00 9.00
CA ARG A 31 13.35 40.27 7.86
C ARG A 31 12.99 41.20 6.71
N CYS A 32 13.36 40.82 5.50
CA CYS A 32 13.07 41.53 4.26
C CYS A 32 11.64 41.24 3.76
N TYR A 33 11.09 42.14 2.94
CA TYR A 33 9.74 42.00 2.37
C TYR A 33 9.77 41.15 1.09
N CYS A 34 9.59 39.84 1.23
CA CYS A 34 9.75 38.89 0.14
C CYS A 34 8.55 38.85 -0.83
N LYS A 35 8.83 38.56 -2.10
CA LYS A 35 7.82 38.18 -3.09
C LYS A 35 7.15 36.85 -2.71
N PRO A 36 5.92 36.58 -3.18
CA PRO A 36 5.28 35.28 -3.01
C PRO A 36 6.19 34.12 -3.45
N GLY A 37 6.32 33.08 -2.64
CA GLY A 37 7.18 31.92 -2.91
C GLY A 37 8.66 32.10 -2.56
N ARG A 38 9.11 33.33 -2.26
CA ARG A 38 10.46 33.62 -1.76
C ARG A 38 10.42 33.77 -0.23
N GLY A 39 11.49 33.38 0.44
CA GLY A 39 11.56 33.33 1.90
C GLY A 39 12.97 33.39 2.46
N GLY A 40 13.07 33.11 3.75
CA GLY A 40 14.29 33.38 4.54
C GLY A 40 14.36 34.84 5.00
N ARG A 41 15.34 35.15 5.87
CA ARG A 41 15.52 36.52 6.42
C ARG A 41 15.77 37.55 5.32
N THR A 42 16.51 37.13 4.30
CA THR A 42 17.04 37.93 3.18
C THR A 42 16.25 37.74 1.89
N CYS A 43 15.18 36.94 1.88
CA CYS A 43 14.47 36.54 0.65
C CYS A 43 15.31 35.73 -0.34
N SER A 44 16.48 35.22 0.05
CA SER A 44 17.38 34.43 -0.81
C SER A 44 17.00 32.95 -0.90
N ASP A 45 16.02 32.49 -0.12
CA ASP A 45 15.54 31.11 -0.13
C ASP A 45 14.14 31.03 -0.73
N CYS A 46 13.65 29.82 -0.97
CA CYS A 46 12.22 29.60 -1.15
C CYS A 46 11.49 29.72 0.19
N GLU A 47 10.24 30.17 0.13
CA GLU A 47 9.33 30.22 1.27
C GLU A 47 9.23 28.86 1.98
N ASP A 48 8.88 28.86 3.26
CA ASP A 48 8.59 27.61 3.96
C ASP A 48 7.48 26.85 3.22
N TYR A 49 7.58 25.52 3.26
CA TYR A 49 6.77 24.59 2.49
C TYR A 49 6.96 24.73 0.96
N HIS A 50 8.09 25.26 0.51
CA HIS A 50 8.50 25.29 -0.90
C HIS A 50 9.92 24.74 -1.10
N TRP A 51 10.26 24.42 -2.35
CA TRP A 51 11.54 23.90 -2.80
C TRP A 51 11.87 24.40 -4.22
N GLY A 52 13.13 24.28 -4.62
CA GLY A 52 13.60 24.66 -5.95
C GLY A 52 14.73 25.68 -5.89
N ASP A 53 14.99 26.35 -7.02
CA ASP A 53 16.08 27.32 -7.13
C ASP A 53 15.57 28.76 -6.94
N PRO A 54 15.90 29.42 -5.81
CA PRO A 54 15.48 30.79 -5.56
C PRO A 54 16.16 31.79 -6.49
N ALA A 55 17.35 31.50 -7.03
CA ALA A 55 18.08 32.42 -7.91
C ALA A 55 17.39 32.60 -9.27
N THR A 56 16.77 31.54 -9.78
CA THR A 56 15.97 31.57 -11.02
C THR A 56 14.50 31.94 -10.76
N GLY A 57 14.07 31.96 -9.49
CA GLY A 57 12.69 32.21 -9.08
C GLY A 57 11.79 30.99 -9.19
N GLU A 58 12.33 29.79 -9.41
CA GLU A 58 11.59 28.54 -9.50
C GLU A 58 11.29 27.93 -8.12
N CYS A 59 10.56 28.67 -7.27
CA CYS A 59 10.09 28.13 -6.00
C CYS A 59 8.72 27.46 -6.17
N ARG A 60 8.68 26.14 -5.96
CA ARG A 60 7.47 25.30 -6.05
C ARG A 60 7.02 24.85 -4.67
N LYS A 61 5.71 24.81 -4.46
CA LYS A 61 5.15 24.34 -3.19
C LYS A 61 5.44 22.84 -3.01
N CYS A 62 5.72 22.44 -1.78
CA CYS A 62 5.79 21.05 -1.38
C CYS A 62 4.38 20.45 -1.38
N GLU A 63 4.24 19.29 -2.03
CA GLU A 63 2.98 18.56 -2.15
C GLU A 63 2.99 17.26 -1.34
N CYS A 64 3.71 17.28 -0.21
CA CYS A 64 3.79 16.15 0.71
C CYS A 64 2.39 15.77 1.23
N ASP A 65 2.07 14.49 1.13
CA ASP A 65 0.83 13.93 1.66
C ASP A 65 0.80 14.07 3.18
N ARG A 66 -0.30 14.59 3.72
CA ARG A 66 -0.42 14.91 5.15
C ARG A 66 -0.49 13.68 6.05
N ILE A 67 -0.96 12.55 5.51
CA ILE A 67 -1.10 11.29 6.24
C ILE A 67 0.21 10.51 6.13
N GLY A 68 0.83 10.54 4.95
CA GLY A 68 2.01 9.74 4.67
C GLY A 68 3.35 10.39 4.96
N SER A 69 3.41 11.71 5.16
CA SER A 69 4.66 12.43 5.38
C SER A 69 4.86 12.77 6.85
N ALA A 70 6.11 12.70 7.32
CA ALA A 70 6.50 13.14 8.66
C ALA A 70 6.48 14.67 8.79
N THR A 71 6.75 15.40 7.69
CA THR A 71 6.75 16.86 7.62
C THR A 71 6.15 17.34 6.30
N GLN A 72 5.50 18.51 6.32
CA GLN A 72 5.00 19.16 5.10
C GLN A 72 6.08 19.95 4.34
N GLN A 73 7.20 20.25 4.98
CA GLN A 73 8.38 20.74 4.29
C GLN A 73 9.09 19.55 3.64
N CYS A 74 9.26 19.64 2.33
CA CYS A 74 10.05 18.72 1.51
C CYS A 74 11.52 19.17 1.44
N ASP A 75 12.38 18.31 0.91
CA ASP A 75 13.78 18.66 0.64
C ASP A 75 13.86 19.90 -0.26
N ARG A 76 14.62 20.92 0.17
CA ARG A 76 14.66 22.22 -0.51
C ARG A 76 15.28 22.16 -1.91
N ASN A 77 16.09 21.14 -2.21
CA ASN A 77 16.79 21.00 -3.49
C ASN A 77 15.98 20.18 -4.49
N ASN A 78 15.39 19.07 -4.05
CA ASN A 78 14.77 18.10 -4.96
C ASN A 78 13.26 17.88 -4.75
N GLY A 79 12.66 18.47 -3.71
CA GLY A 79 11.22 18.40 -3.47
C GLY A 79 10.72 17.08 -2.89
N SER A 80 11.60 16.15 -2.53
CA SER A 80 11.21 14.86 -1.96
C SER A 80 10.73 15.01 -0.52
N CYS A 81 9.67 14.31 -0.17
CA CYS A 81 9.08 14.30 1.16
C CYS A 81 9.67 13.20 2.03
N VAL A 82 9.68 13.44 3.34
CA VAL A 82 10.10 12.43 4.33
C VAL A 82 8.89 11.58 4.69
N CYS A 83 8.86 10.34 4.21
CA CYS A 83 7.70 9.46 4.39
C CYS A 83 7.72 8.71 5.73
N LEU A 84 6.53 8.51 6.31
CA LEU A 84 6.29 7.65 7.45
C LEU A 84 6.33 6.17 7.04
N PRO A 85 6.57 5.24 7.99
CA PRO A 85 6.58 3.81 7.70
C PRO A 85 5.28 3.35 7.00
N GLY A 86 5.44 2.61 5.90
CA GLY A 86 4.33 2.14 5.06
C GLY A 86 3.93 3.09 3.94
N SER A 87 4.35 4.36 4.00
CA SER A 87 4.12 5.38 2.96
C SER A 87 5.35 5.54 2.09
N GLY A 88 5.15 5.75 0.78
CA GLY A 88 6.24 5.84 -0.18
C GLY A 88 5.94 6.78 -1.33
N GLY A 89 6.89 6.83 -2.27
CA GLY A 89 6.89 7.78 -3.38
C GLY A 89 7.42 9.17 -2.99
N PRO A 90 7.70 10.05 -3.97
CA PRO A 90 8.27 11.38 -3.70
C PRO A 90 7.39 12.28 -2.82
N LEU A 91 6.07 12.06 -2.86
CA LEU A 91 5.07 12.82 -2.12
C LEU A 91 4.46 12.04 -0.96
N CYS A 92 4.93 10.82 -0.67
CA CYS A 92 4.39 9.96 0.38
C CYS A 92 2.90 9.62 0.24
N ASN A 93 2.39 9.56 -0.99
CA ASN A 93 0.97 9.37 -1.32
C ASN A 93 0.66 7.99 -1.91
N MET A 94 1.54 7.02 -1.70
CA MET A 94 1.38 5.63 -2.13
C MET A 94 1.96 4.68 -1.09
N CYS A 95 1.72 3.38 -1.22
CA CYS A 95 2.35 2.40 -0.33
C CYS A 95 3.86 2.31 -0.59
N ALA A 96 4.63 2.23 0.48
CA ALA A 96 6.08 2.06 0.40
C ALA A 96 6.47 0.72 -0.24
N ARG A 97 7.70 0.64 -0.74
CA ARG A 97 8.30 -0.65 -1.11
C ARG A 97 8.25 -1.60 0.09
N GLY A 98 7.83 -2.83 -0.15
CA GLY A 98 7.60 -3.82 0.92
C GLY A 98 6.24 -3.69 1.59
N TYR A 99 5.33 -2.89 1.04
CA TYR A 99 3.93 -2.81 1.42
C TYR A 99 3.03 -3.00 0.19
N THR A 100 1.81 -3.46 0.40
CA THR A 100 0.78 -3.68 -0.63
C THR A 100 -0.56 -3.10 -0.17
N GLY A 101 -1.55 -3.07 -1.05
CA GLY A 101 -2.87 -2.49 -0.82
C GLY A 101 -3.05 -1.13 -1.47
N GLN A 102 -4.11 -0.42 -1.07
CA GLN A 102 -4.50 0.88 -1.61
C GLN A 102 -4.21 1.97 -0.57
N TRP A 103 -3.45 2.99 -0.94
CA TRP A 103 -3.22 4.17 -0.09
C TRP A 103 -4.55 4.77 0.39
N PRO A 104 -4.72 5.11 1.69
CA PRO A 104 -3.74 5.09 2.78
C PRO A 104 -3.65 3.76 3.57
N GLN A 105 -4.38 2.73 3.16
CA GLN A 105 -4.41 1.43 3.82
C GLN A 105 -3.35 0.49 3.25
N CYS A 106 -2.12 0.63 3.72
CA CYS A 106 -0.99 -0.19 3.32
C CYS A 106 -0.75 -1.33 4.32
N GLN A 107 -0.53 -2.54 3.81
CA GLN A 107 -0.18 -3.73 4.59
C GLN A 107 1.24 -4.17 4.26
N ALA A 108 2.04 -4.47 5.27
CA ALA A 108 3.40 -4.96 5.05
C ALA A 108 3.38 -6.28 4.28
N CYS A 109 4.26 -6.41 3.28
CA CYS A 109 4.51 -7.66 2.61
C CYS A 109 5.09 -8.69 3.61
N GLY A 110 4.74 -9.96 3.42
CA GLY A 110 5.16 -11.03 4.31
C GLY A 110 6.64 -11.40 4.21
N GLU A 111 7.02 -12.44 4.95
CA GLU A 111 8.38 -12.94 5.15
C GLU A 111 9.15 -13.20 3.83
N CYS A 112 8.44 -13.65 2.78
CA CYS A 112 9.03 -13.86 1.45
C CYS A 112 9.69 -12.58 0.93
N PHE A 113 9.00 -11.43 0.99
CA PHE A 113 9.56 -10.17 0.50
C PHE A 113 10.80 -9.76 1.29
N GLN A 114 10.75 -9.89 2.62
CA GLN A 114 11.86 -9.48 3.50
C GLN A 114 13.11 -10.31 3.23
N ASN A 115 12.97 -11.64 3.13
CA ASN A 115 14.10 -12.53 2.85
C ASN A 115 14.71 -12.25 1.46
N TRP A 116 13.87 -12.05 0.44
CA TRP A 116 14.36 -11.72 -0.91
C TRP A 116 15.03 -10.34 -0.97
N ASP A 117 14.46 -9.33 -0.30
CA ASP A 117 15.03 -7.99 -0.28
C ASP A 117 16.39 -7.97 0.41
N GLU A 118 16.55 -8.68 1.54
CA GLU A 118 17.83 -8.83 2.23
C GLU A 118 18.89 -9.48 1.32
N ILE A 119 18.54 -10.55 0.63
CA ILE A 119 19.44 -11.23 -0.31
C ILE A 119 19.89 -10.27 -1.42
N ILE A 120 18.94 -9.53 -2.03
CA ILE A 120 19.24 -8.58 -3.11
C ILE A 120 20.13 -7.44 -2.62
N GLN A 121 19.86 -6.87 -1.45
CA GLN A 121 20.67 -5.79 -0.89
C GLN A 121 22.08 -6.26 -0.55
N ASN A 122 22.21 -7.47 -0.01
CA ASN A 122 23.52 -8.05 0.29
C ASN A 122 24.33 -8.28 -1.00
N LEU A 123 23.72 -8.88 -2.02
CA LEU A 123 24.33 -9.05 -3.34
C LEU A 123 24.76 -7.72 -3.97
N ARG A 124 23.91 -6.69 -3.88
CA ARG A 124 24.23 -5.34 -4.38
C ARG A 124 25.46 -4.77 -3.68
N SER A 125 25.52 -4.84 -2.35
CA SER A 125 26.66 -4.37 -1.57
C SER A 125 27.95 -5.12 -1.92
N GLN A 126 27.88 -6.44 -2.09
CA GLN A 126 29.03 -7.24 -2.52
C GLN A 126 29.52 -6.82 -3.91
N VAL A 127 28.62 -6.56 -4.85
CA VAL A 127 28.96 -6.10 -6.20
C VAL A 127 29.62 -4.72 -6.18
N GLU A 128 29.12 -3.79 -5.37
CA GLU A 128 29.72 -2.45 -5.22
C GLU A 128 31.16 -2.55 -4.68
N VAL A 129 31.39 -3.37 -3.66
CA VAL A 129 32.73 -3.63 -3.10
C VAL A 129 33.66 -4.27 -4.15
N LEU A 130 33.17 -5.22 -4.93
CA LEU A 130 33.94 -5.87 -6.00
C LEU A 130 34.33 -4.89 -7.10
N ILE A 131 33.42 -4.00 -7.50
CA ILE A 131 33.70 -2.95 -8.50
C ILE A 131 34.81 -2.04 -7.99
N GLU A 132 34.75 -1.62 -6.73
CA GLU A 132 35.74 -0.71 -6.16
C GLU A 132 37.10 -1.39 -5.98
N THR A 133 37.09 -2.66 -5.55
CA THR A 133 38.31 -3.48 -5.44
C THR A 133 38.98 -3.66 -6.80
N ALA A 134 38.21 -3.90 -7.86
CA ALA A 134 38.74 -4.05 -9.20
C ALA A 134 39.37 -2.77 -9.76
N LYS A 135 38.75 -1.60 -9.53
CA LYS A 135 39.35 -0.30 -9.89
C LYS A 135 40.70 -0.08 -9.19
N ASN A 136 40.78 -0.42 -7.90
CA ASN A 136 42.02 -0.30 -7.14
C ASN A 136 43.14 -1.24 -7.63
N VAL A 137 42.78 -2.42 -8.15
CA VAL A 137 43.73 -3.36 -8.76
C VAL A 137 44.21 -2.88 -10.14
N GLU A 138 43.34 -2.22 -10.90
CA GLU A 138 43.68 -1.58 -12.18
C GLU A 138 44.70 -0.44 -11.98
N ASP A 139 44.53 0.38 -10.93
CA ASP A 139 45.41 1.51 -10.63
C ASP A 139 46.78 1.11 -10.04
N THR A 140 46.90 -0.09 -9.45
CA THR A 140 48.14 -0.55 -8.79
C THR A 140 49.11 -1.28 -9.73
N GLY A 141 48.77 -1.47 -11.00
CA GLY A 141 49.68 -1.97 -12.04
C GLY A 141 50.06 -3.46 -11.93
N VAL A 142 49.46 -4.22 -11.02
CA VAL A 142 49.66 -5.69 -10.84
C VAL A 142 48.93 -6.50 -11.92
N ALA A 143 48.12 -5.86 -12.77
CA ALA A 143 47.25 -6.50 -13.75
C ALA A 143 47.97 -7.39 -14.79
N SER A 144 49.23 -7.11 -15.14
CA SER A 144 49.96 -7.80 -16.23
C SER A 144 50.16 -9.31 -16.04
N VAL A 145 50.04 -9.82 -14.81
CA VAL A 145 50.15 -11.26 -14.50
C VAL A 145 48.79 -11.96 -14.56
N TYR A 146 47.70 -11.21 -14.44
CA TYR A 146 46.32 -11.70 -14.39
C TYR A 146 45.49 -11.33 -15.62
N ASP A 147 46.13 -10.81 -16.68
CA ASP A 147 45.48 -10.37 -17.93
C ASP A 147 44.44 -11.39 -18.46
N ASN A 148 44.73 -12.69 -18.38
CA ASN A 148 43.82 -13.75 -18.86
C ASN A 148 42.58 -13.96 -17.97
N GLU A 149 42.69 -13.73 -16.65
CA GLU A 149 41.55 -13.71 -15.71
C GLU A 149 40.76 -12.40 -15.84
N PHE A 150 41.43 -11.28 -16.12
CA PHE A 150 40.83 -9.97 -16.33
C PHE A 150 40.04 -9.89 -17.66
N GLU A 151 40.48 -10.61 -18.71
CA GLU A 151 39.70 -10.80 -19.94
C GLU A 151 38.40 -11.60 -19.70
N LYS A 152 38.36 -12.53 -18.74
CA LYS A 152 37.10 -13.15 -18.27
C LYS A 152 36.23 -12.16 -17.47
N TRP A 153 36.85 -11.17 -16.82
CA TRP A 153 36.15 -10.10 -16.10
C TRP A 153 35.51 -9.07 -17.06
N LYS A 154 36.06 -8.86 -18.25
CA LYS A 154 35.35 -8.16 -19.36
C LYS A 154 34.00 -8.82 -19.69
N THR A 155 33.87 -10.13 -19.50
CA THR A 155 32.58 -10.85 -19.65
C THR A 155 31.58 -10.50 -18.54
N ILE A 156 32.04 -10.07 -17.36
CA ILE A 156 31.18 -9.48 -16.31
C ILE A 156 30.66 -8.11 -16.74
N ASN A 157 31.45 -7.32 -17.46
CA ASN A 157 30.97 -6.06 -18.03
C ASN A 157 29.87 -6.30 -19.08
N LEU A 158 29.99 -7.35 -19.90
CA LEU A 158 28.90 -7.84 -20.78
C LEU A 158 27.66 -8.32 -20.00
N LYS A 159 27.84 -8.98 -18.84
CA LYS A 159 26.73 -9.35 -17.97
C LYS A 159 26.09 -8.14 -17.28
N LYS A 160 26.86 -7.07 -17.03
CA LYS A 160 26.36 -5.78 -16.52
C LYS A 160 25.52 -5.07 -17.58
N GLU A 161 25.96 -5.04 -18.84
CA GLU A 161 25.14 -4.60 -19.98
C GLU A 161 23.86 -5.43 -20.11
N LEU A 162 23.96 -6.76 -19.96
CA LEU A 162 22.79 -7.64 -19.95
C LEU A 162 21.86 -7.34 -18.76
N LEU A 163 22.39 -7.10 -17.57
CA LEU A 163 21.62 -6.72 -16.37
C LEU A 163 20.96 -5.35 -16.52
N ASN A 164 21.63 -4.38 -17.15
CA ASN A 164 21.07 -3.07 -17.47
C ASN A 164 19.96 -3.21 -18.51
N SER A 165 20.16 -4.06 -19.53
CA SER A 165 19.14 -4.38 -20.54
C SER A 165 17.93 -5.08 -19.92
N VAL A 166 18.15 -6.06 -19.05
CA VAL A 166 17.09 -6.74 -18.30
C VAL A 166 16.40 -5.77 -17.35
N GLY A 167 17.13 -4.90 -16.67
CA GLY A 167 16.59 -3.82 -15.84
C GLY A 167 15.71 -2.87 -16.64
N GLY A 168 16.15 -2.45 -17.83
CA GLY A 168 15.36 -1.64 -18.75
C GLY A 168 14.06 -2.33 -19.19
N ARG A 169 14.13 -3.62 -19.54
CA ARG A 169 12.95 -4.43 -19.86
C ARG A 169 12.01 -4.59 -18.68
N ILE A 170 12.53 -4.72 -17.46
CA ILE A 170 11.71 -4.78 -16.23
C ILE A 170 10.98 -3.45 -16.04
N THR A 171 11.65 -2.31 -16.24
CA THR A 171 11.02 -0.99 -16.16
C THR A 171 9.92 -0.81 -17.22
N GLU A 172 10.18 -1.24 -18.45
CA GLU A 172 9.18 -1.22 -19.53
C GLU A 172 7.97 -2.11 -19.23
N ILE A 173 8.21 -3.33 -18.76
CA ILE A 173 7.14 -4.25 -18.34
C ILE A 173 6.36 -3.65 -17.16
N SER A 174 7.04 -3.05 -16.19
CA SER A 174 6.38 -2.37 -15.06
C SER A 174 5.45 -1.26 -15.56
N SER A 175 5.94 -0.40 -16.46
CA SER A 175 5.12 0.66 -17.06
C SER A 175 3.92 0.10 -17.83
N ASN A 176 4.07 -1.02 -18.54
CA ASN A 176 2.98 -1.66 -19.25
C ASN A 176 1.95 -2.28 -18.29
N VAL A 177 2.41 -2.86 -17.18
CA VAL A 177 1.54 -3.40 -16.12
C VAL A 177 0.77 -2.28 -15.42
N ASP A 178 1.44 -1.17 -15.11
CA ASP A 178 0.80 0.02 -14.52
C ASP A 178 -0.27 0.61 -15.47
N GLY A 179 0.02 0.67 -16.78
CA GLY A 179 -0.94 1.06 -17.80
C GLY A 179 -2.14 0.12 -17.89
N ALA A 180 -1.89 -1.19 -17.88
CA ALA A 180 -2.94 -2.20 -17.90
C ALA A 180 -3.82 -2.17 -16.64
N ASP A 181 -3.26 -1.84 -15.46
CA ASP A 181 -4.01 -1.65 -14.22
C ASP A 181 -4.97 -0.45 -14.31
N LEU A 182 -4.52 0.66 -14.90
CA LEU A 182 -5.37 1.83 -15.15
C LEU A 182 -6.52 1.50 -16.13
N GLU A 183 -6.24 0.79 -17.21
CA GLU A 183 -7.27 0.33 -18.15
C GLU A 183 -8.27 -0.62 -17.48
N LEU A 184 -7.78 -1.55 -16.66
CA LEU A 184 -8.63 -2.49 -15.92
C LEU A 184 -9.54 -1.75 -14.93
N LYS A 185 -9.02 -0.75 -14.20
CA LYS A 185 -9.81 0.10 -13.32
C LYS A 185 -10.92 0.83 -14.07
N SER A 186 -10.61 1.42 -15.23
CA SER A 186 -11.61 2.07 -16.08
C SER A 186 -12.70 1.10 -16.54
N LEU A 187 -12.32 -0.13 -16.92
CA LEU A 187 -13.28 -1.15 -17.35
C LEU A 187 -14.17 -1.63 -16.20
N VAL A 188 -13.63 -1.74 -14.99
CA VAL A 188 -14.40 -2.08 -13.78
C VAL A 188 -15.43 -0.98 -13.48
N GLU A 189 -15.03 0.29 -13.51
CA GLU A 189 -15.97 1.41 -13.31
C GLU A 189 -17.09 1.42 -14.36
N GLU A 190 -16.75 1.13 -15.62
CA GLU A 190 -17.75 1.06 -16.69
C GLU A 190 -18.70 -0.13 -16.52
N ALA A 191 -18.21 -1.29 -16.06
CA ALA A 191 -19.02 -2.45 -15.74
C ALA A 191 -19.99 -2.19 -14.57
N ASP A 192 -19.54 -1.50 -13.53
CA ASP A 192 -20.38 -1.09 -12.39
C ASP A 192 -21.49 -0.15 -12.85
N ARG A 193 -21.15 0.85 -13.67
CA ARG A 193 -22.12 1.78 -14.26
C ARG A 193 -23.13 1.07 -15.15
N LEU A 194 -22.69 0.06 -15.91
CA LEU A 194 -23.58 -0.75 -16.76
C LEU A 194 -24.54 -1.58 -15.90
N THR A 195 -24.04 -2.12 -14.78
CA THR A 195 -24.82 -2.90 -13.82
C THR A 195 -25.91 -2.05 -13.18
N GLU A 196 -25.59 -0.83 -12.74
CA GLU A 196 -26.56 0.13 -12.18
C GLU A 196 -27.66 0.46 -13.20
N LYS A 197 -27.28 0.76 -14.45
CA LYS A 197 -28.25 1.01 -15.53
C LYS A 197 -29.15 -0.20 -15.81
N SER A 198 -28.58 -1.41 -15.79
CA SER A 198 -29.33 -2.64 -16.00
C SER A 198 -30.38 -2.85 -14.90
N GLN A 199 -30.01 -2.63 -13.64
CA GLN A 199 -30.93 -2.71 -12.50
C GLN A 199 -32.06 -1.67 -12.62
N ALA A 200 -31.73 -0.41 -12.91
CA ALA A 200 -32.73 0.63 -13.11
C ALA A 200 -33.70 0.31 -14.26
N PHE A 201 -33.19 -0.27 -15.35
CA PHE A 201 -34.04 -0.72 -16.46
C PHE A 201 -34.97 -1.87 -16.06
N GLN A 202 -34.47 -2.83 -15.27
CA GLN A 202 -35.24 -3.95 -14.74
C GLN A 202 -36.36 -3.49 -13.80
N GLU A 203 -36.09 -2.51 -12.93
CA GLU A 203 -37.08 -1.88 -12.06
C GLU A 203 -38.16 -1.16 -12.87
N ASN A 204 -37.76 -0.36 -13.87
CA ASN A 204 -38.70 0.30 -14.77
C ASN A 204 -39.57 -0.70 -15.54
N ALA A 205 -38.99 -1.77 -16.07
CA ALA A 205 -39.72 -2.84 -16.74
C ALA A 205 -40.72 -3.53 -15.79
N THR A 206 -40.35 -3.70 -14.51
CA THR A 206 -41.25 -4.25 -13.48
C THR A 206 -42.42 -3.31 -13.21
N LEU A 207 -42.15 -2.01 -13.11
CA LEU A 207 -43.17 -0.99 -12.85
C LEU A 207 -44.15 -0.86 -14.03
N LEU A 208 -43.66 -0.91 -15.27
CA LEU A 208 -44.49 -0.99 -16.48
C LEU A 208 -45.34 -2.26 -16.51
N ARG A 209 -44.80 -3.42 -16.11
CA ARG A 209 -45.57 -4.66 -16.04
C ARG A 209 -46.66 -4.61 -14.97
N VAL A 210 -46.45 -3.93 -13.85
CA VAL A 210 -47.47 -3.75 -12.81
C VAL A 210 -48.59 -2.80 -13.26
N ALA A 211 -48.29 -1.85 -14.14
CA ALA A 211 -49.29 -0.95 -14.72
C ALA A 211 -50.25 -1.65 -15.71
N ASP A 212 -49.89 -2.82 -16.23
CA ASP A 212 -50.73 -3.66 -17.09
C ASP A 212 -51.35 -4.83 -16.30
N ILE A 213 -52.66 -5.07 -16.47
CA ILE A 213 -53.40 -6.14 -15.77
C ILE A 213 -52.81 -7.52 -16.10
N GLN A 214 -52.41 -7.75 -17.35
CA GLN A 214 -51.82 -9.03 -17.77
C GLN A 214 -50.39 -9.20 -17.22
N GLY A 215 -49.61 -8.12 -17.20
CA GLY A 215 -48.28 -8.07 -16.60
C GLY A 215 -48.29 -8.32 -15.08
N ALA A 216 -49.21 -7.68 -14.36
CA ALA A 216 -49.40 -7.84 -12.92
C ALA A 216 -49.85 -9.27 -12.55
N TYR A 217 -50.77 -9.86 -13.32
CA TYR A 217 -51.18 -11.26 -13.15
C TYR A 217 -50.00 -12.23 -13.30
N ASN A 218 -49.18 -12.04 -14.35
CA ASN A 218 -48.01 -12.89 -14.60
C ASN A 218 -46.96 -12.79 -13.48
N ILE A 219 -46.69 -11.58 -12.95
CA ILE A 219 -45.76 -11.38 -11.82
C ILE A 219 -46.30 -12.06 -10.55
N THR A 220 -47.59 -11.90 -10.28
CA THR A 220 -48.24 -12.47 -9.09
C THR A 220 -48.22 -13.99 -9.13
N ARG A 221 -48.52 -14.59 -10.29
CA ARG A 221 -48.44 -16.04 -10.50
C ARG A 221 -47.03 -16.57 -10.29
N GLU A 222 -46.02 -15.93 -10.89
CA GLU A 222 -44.62 -16.36 -10.77
C GLU A 222 -44.11 -16.24 -9.32
N SER A 223 -44.49 -15.16 -8.61
CA SER A 223 -44.17 -14.98 -7.19
C SER A 223 -44.84 -16.04 -6.32
N ALA A 224 -46.07 -16.43 -6.63
CA ALA A 224 -46.78 -17.50 -5.92
C ALA A 224 -46.11 -18.87 -6.15
N GLU A 225 -45.67 -19.17 -7.37
CA GLU A 225 -44.91 -20.39 -7.68
C GLU A 225 -43.58 -20.46 -6.91
N LYS A 226 -42.82 -19.36 -6.91
CA LYS A 226 -41.56 -19.26 -6.14
C LYS A 226 -41.78 -19.42 -4.63
N SER A 227 -42.82 -18.79 -4.10
CA SER A 227 -43.18 -18.90 -2.67
C SER A 227 -43.58 -20.32 -2.29
N SER A 228 -44.33 -21.01 -3.16
CA SER A 228 -44.70 -22.42 -2.98
C SER A 228 -43.46 -23.33 -2.98
N ALA A 229 -42.54 -23.12 -3.93
CA ALA A 229 -41.29 -23.88 -3.98
C ALA A 229 -40.39 -23.63 -2.75
N ALA A 230 -40.34 -22.39 -2.25
CA ALA A 230 -39.61 -22.05 -1.03
C ALA A 230 -40.22 -22.74 0.20
N LYS A 231 -41.56 -22.74 0.32
CA LYS A 231 -42.27 -23.43 1.40
C LYS A 231 -41.95 -24.93 1.41
N LEU A 232 -41.97 -25.59 0.25
CA LEU A 232 -41.64 -27.02 0.15
C LEU A 232 -40.21 -27.31 0.64
N ARG A 233 -39.25 -26.44 0.33
CA ARG A 233 -37.87 -26.60 0.83
C ARG A 233 -37.79 -26.43 2.34
N THR A 234 -38.54 -25.48 2.91
CA THR A 234 -38.61 -25.28 4.36
C THR A 234 -39.23 -26.50 5.05
N ASP A 235 -40.35 -27.01 4.53
CA ASP A 235 -41.00 -28.20 5.08
C ASP A 235 -40.07 -29.43 5.04
N GLN A 236 -39.29 -29.58 3.96
CA GLN A 236 -38.25 -30.61 3.86
C GLN A 236 -37.09 -30.40 4.85
N ALA A 237 -36.72 -29.16 5.14
CA ALA A 237 -35.69 -28.85 6.12
C ALA A 237 -36.15 -29.18 7.54
N ASP A 238 -37.40 -28.88 7.89
CA ASP A 238 -37.99 -29.20 9.21
C ASP A 238 -37.99 -30.71 9.50
N LEU A 239 -38.27 -31.54 8.48
CA LEU A 239 -38.16 -33.00 8.61
C LEU A 239 -36.74 -33.44 8.94
N LYS A 240 -35.73 -32.84 8.30
CA LYS A 240 -34.32 -33.14 8.59
C LYS A 240 -33.92 -32.67 9.98
N ILE A 241 -34.38 -31.49 10.40
CA ILE A 241 -34.12 -30.94 11.74
C ILE A 241 -34.73 -31.85 12.80
N THR A 242 -35.97 -32.30 12.61
CA THR A 242 -36.65 -33.20 13.55
C THR A 242 -35.92 -34.54 13.69
N SER A 243 -35.47 -35.11 12.57
CA SER A 243 -34.67 -36.34 12.57
C SER A 243 -33.32 -36.15 13.29
N ALA A 244 -32.61 -35.05 12.98
CA ALA A 244 -31.35 -34.72 13.63
C ALA A 244 -31.51 -34.52 15.15
N GLU A 245 -32.61 -33.90 15.58
CA GLU A 245 -32.93 -33.70 17.00
C GLU A 245 -33.21 -35.03 17.71
N SER A 246 -33.93 -35.96 17.07
CA SER A 246 -34.15 -37.31 17.61
C SER A 246 -32.82 -38.05 17.81
N SER A 247 -31.94 -38.03 16.80
CA SER A 247 -30.62 -38.67 16.92
C SER A 247 -29.75 -38.01 17.99
N ARG A 248 -29.85 -36.69 18.15
CA ARG A 248 -29.16 -35.95 19.23
C ARG A 248 -29.63 -36.42 20.61
N GLN A 249 -30.94 -36.62 20.79
CA GLN A 249 -31.51 -37.10 22.05
C GLN A 249 -31.03 -38.53 22.38
N GLU A 250 -31.05 -39.45 21.41
CA GLU A 250 -30.51 -40.80 21.58
C GLU A 250 -29.02 -40.80 21.96
N ALA A 251 -28.22 -40.00 21.26
CA ALA A 251 -26.79 -39.87 21.57
C ALA A 251 -26.55 -39.31 22.98
N THR A 252 -27.35 -38.35 23.41
CA THR A 252 -27.29 -37.77 24.77
C THR A 252 -27.60 -38.84 25.81
N GLN A 253 -28.64 -39.65 25.59
CA GLN A 253 -29.03 -40.69 26.52
C GLN A 253 -27.99 -41.83 26.63
N LEU A 254 -27.33 -42.18 25.52
CA LEU A 254 -26.22 -43.12 25.54
C LEU A 254 -25.01 -42.58 26.30
N LEU A 255 -24.73 -41.27 26.22
CA LEU A 255 -23.67 -40.64 27.00
C LEU A 255 -23.97 -40.67 28.50
N ASP A 256 -25.20 -40.31 28.90
CA ASP A 256 -25.62 -40.32 30.31
C ASP A 256 -25.54 -41.73 30.92
N ASN A 257 -26.00 -42.75 30.19
CA ASN A 257 -25.94 -44.15 30.65
C ASN A 257 -24.48 -44.62 30.83
N ASN A 258 -23.61 -44.34 29.86
CA ASN A 258 -22.19 -44.70 29.95
C ASN A 258 -21.49 -43.96 31.09
N GLN A 259 -21.88 -42.73 31.40
CA GLN A 259 -21.33 -41.98 32.53
C GLN A 259 -21.64 -42.68 33.86
N LEU A 260 -22.88 -43.12 34.07
CA LEU A 260 -23.27 -43.86 35.27
C LEU A 260 -22.53 -45.19 35.41
N ASP A 261 -22.37 -45.93 34.30
CA ASP A 261 -21.62 -47.19 34.29
C ASP A 261 -20.13 -46.96 34.59
N PHE A 262 -19.54 -45.90 34.05
CA PHE A 262 -18.15 -45.51 34.33
C PHE A 262 -17.94 -45.16 35.80
N GLU A 263 -18.81 -44.33 36.39
CA GLU A 263 -18.75 -43.95 37.81
C GLU A 263 -18.88 -45.17 38.73
N LYS A 264 -19.78 -46.10 38.39
CA LYS A 264 -19.94 -47.35 39.12
C LYS A 264 -18.68 -48.23 39.05
N GLN A 265 -18.16 -48.48 37.85
CA GLN A 265 -16.94 -49.27 37.68
C GLN A 265 -15.75 -48.62 38.37
N PHE A 266 -15.66 -47.29 38.33
CA PHE A 266 -14.63 -46.54 39.02
C PHE A 266 -14.68 -46.77 40.53
N SER A 267 -15.86 -46.67 41.14
CA SER A 267 -16.05 -46.93 42.57
C SER A 267 -15.77 -48.40 42.96
N GLU A 268 -16.20 -49.35 42.13
CA GLU A 268 -15.92 -50.78 42.33
C GLU A 268 -14.41 -51.08 42.29
N ASN A 269 -13.68 -50.49 41.33
CA ASN A 269 -12.23 -50.62 41.22
C ASN A 269 -11.50 -49.96 42.40
N GLU A 270 -11.96 -48.78 42.85
CA GLU A 270 -11.41 -48.10 44.03
C GLU A 270 -11.56 -48.97 45.30
N MET A 271 -12.73 -49.59 45.50
CA MET A 271 -12.95 -50.53 46.61
C MET A 271 -12.06 -51.78 46.52
N ALA A 272 -11.81 -52.29 45.30
CA ALA A 272 -10.94 -53.45 45.10
C ALA A 272 -9.48 -53.13 45.45
N LEU A 273 -8.98 -51.95 45.06
CA LEU A 273 -7.64 -51.49 45.39
C LEU A 273 -7.41 -51.38 46.90
N VAL A 274 -8.38 -50.82 47.64
CA VAL A 274 -8.33 -50.74 49.12
C VAL A 274 -8.25 -52.12 49.78
N ARG A 275 -8.83 -53.16 49.18
CA ARG A 275 -8.75 -54.54 49.71
C ARG A 275 -7.38 -55.17 49.45
N ILE A 276 -6.75 -54.87 48.33
CA ILE A 276 -5.41 -55.38 47.98
C ILE A 276 -4.36 -54.75 48.90
N ASP A 277 -4.46 -53.45 49.20
CA ASP A 277 -3.51 -52.73 50.07
C ASP A 277 -3.56 -53.17 51.55
N LYS A 278 -4.55 -54.01 51.94
CA LYS A 278 -4.72 -54.56 53.29
C LYS A 278 -4.24 -56.01 53.44
N GLN A 279 -3.71 -56.64 52.39
CA GLN A 279 -3.05 -57.95 52.42
C GLN A 279 -1.53 -57.80 52.50
#